data_AF-A0A7E4UW86-F1
#
_entry.id   AF-A0A7E4UW86-F1
#
_cell.length_a   1.000
_cell.length_b   1.000
_cell.length_c   1.000
_cell.angle_alpha   90.00
_cell.angle_beta   90.00
_cell.angle_gamma   90.00
#
_symmetry.space_group_name_H-M   'P 1'
#
loop_
_entity.id
_entity.type
_entity.pdbx_description
1 polymer ?
#
loop_
_entity_poly.entity_id
_entity_poly.type
_entity_poly.pdbx_seq_one_letter_code
_entity_poly.pdbx_strand_id
1 'polypeptide(L)'
;MASYLSRVERSAPIFSRITGLIRSGQLKWEDRPLWYDVYAAVPPYEEPVWDLKMPKSDQPVRSILYKEDAIRARFYNEFRAGGVTSLESPKPSVSEQFVKQYEDEQRDHKELTDDEIFRRTVKILQENGILRRRGAVPHS
;
A
#
# COMPACT_ATOMS: atom_id res chain seq x y z
N MET A 1 36.56 -29.00 -7.08
CA MET A 1 35.90 -29.73 -5.97
C MET A 1 34.92 -28.84 -5.20
N ALA A 2 35.32 -27.67 -4.67
CA ALA A 2 34.44 -26.79 -3.89
C ALA A 2 33.25 -26.14 -4.66
N SER A 3 33.36 -25.99 -5.99
CA SER A 3 32.33 -25.37 -6.83
C SER A 3 31.00 -26.14 -6.93
N TYR A 4 31.01 -27.45 -6.61
CA TYR A 4 29.82 -28.30 -6.62
C TYR A 4 29.14 -28.37 -5.25
N LEU A 5 29.87 -28.14 -4.16
CA LEU A 5 29.33 -28.14 -2.79
C LEU A 5 28.49 -26.88 -2.46
N SER A 6 28.70 -25.77 -3.18
CA SER A 6 28.01 -24.50 -2.93
C SER A 6 26.78 -24.26 -3.82
N ARG A 7 26.46 -25.17 -4.75
CA ARG A 7 25.27 -25.08 -5.64
C ARG A 7 24.12 -25.94 -5.12
N VAL A 8 23.81 -25.77 -3.85
CA VAL A 8 22.74 -26.50 -3.15
C VAL A 8 21.82 -25.50 -2.48
N GLU A 9 21.02 -24.81 -3.29
CA GLU A 9 20.13 -23.73 -2.86
C GLU A 9 19.02 -24.18 -1.90
N ARG A 10 18.61 -25.46 -2.00
CA ARG A 10 17.54 -26.03 -1.17
C ARG A 10 17.98 -26.52 0.21
N SER A 11 19.27 -26.75 0.44
CA SER A 11 19.71 -27.41 1.69
C SER A 11 19.96 -26.44 2.83
N ALA A 12 20.43 -25.23 2.55
CA ALA A 12 20.68 -24.22 3.56
C ALA A 12 20.83 -22.82 2.94
N PRO A 13 20.61 -21.76 3.73
CA PRO A 13 20.88 -20.39 3.32
C PRO A 13 22.35 -20.18 2.94
N ILE A 14 22.58 -19.19 2.06
CA ILE A 14 23.93 -18.88 1.54
C ILE A 14 24.94 -18.61 2.65
N PHE A 15 24.52 -17.92 3.72
CA PHE A 15 25.38 -17.56 4.83
C PHE A 15 25.86 -18.80 5.57
N SER A 16 24.93 -19.65 6.01
CA SER A 16 25.22 -20.92 6.68
C SER A 16 26.14 -21.85 5.84
N ARG A 17 25.97 -21.88 4.51
CA ARG A 17 26.84 -22.67 3.60
C ARG A 17 28.26 -22.13 3.53
N ILE A 18 28.44 -20.82 3.37
CA ILE A 18 29.78 -20.21 3.33
C ILE A 18 30.46 -20.35 4.69
N THR A 19 29.73 -20.11 5.79
CA THR A 19 30.25 -20.30 7.16
C THR A 19 30.70 -21.75 7.39
N GLY A 20 29.96 -22.74 6.89
CA GLY A 20 30.35 -24.15 6.95
C GLY A 20 31.60 -24.48 6.13
N LEU A 21 31.75 -23.90 4.93
CA LEU A 21 32.94 -24.07 4.09
C LEU A 21 34.18 -23.46 4.75
N ILE A 22 34.03 -22.28 5.38
CA ILE A 22 35.09 -21.63 6.14
C ILE A 22 35.50 -22.49 7.33
N ARG A 23 34.52 -22.96 8.13
CA ARG A 23 34.78 -23.77 9.34
C ARG A 23 35.40 -25.13 9.03
N SER A 24 35.05 -25.74 7.89
CA SER A 24 35.63 -27.02 7.45
C SER A 24 37.00 -26.88 6.78
N GLY A 25 37.53 -25.64 6.64
CA GLY A 25 38.81 -25.36 6.00
C GLY A 25 38.79 -25.50 4.47
N GLN A 26 37.62 -25.74 3.87
CA GLN A 26 37.46 -25.83 2.41
C GLN A 26 37.47 -24.45 1.72
N LEU A 27 37.15 -23.39 2.47
CA LEU A 27 37.31 -21.99 2.07
C LEU A 27 38.21 -21.29 3.09
N LYS A 28 39.26 -20.61 2.63
CA LYS A 28 40.11 -19.81 3.53
C LYS A 28 39.35 -18.58 4.01
N TRP A 29 39.67 -18.11 5.21
CA TRP A 29 39.03 -16.91 5.78
C TRP A 29 39.30 -15.65 4.95
N GLU A 30 40.49 -15.57 4.37
CA GLU A 30 40.92 -14.45 3.51
C GLU A 30 40.16 -14.42 2.19
N ASP A 31 39.67 -15.59 1.73
CA ASP A 31 38.93 -15.76 0.48
C ASP A 31 37.40 -15.64 0.68
N ARG A 32 36.94 -15.21 1.87
CA ARG A 32 35.51 -15.05 2.13
C ARG A 32 34.90 -13.99 1.20
N PRO A 33 33.63 -14.14 0.79
CA PRO A 33 32.97 -13.16 -0.05
C PRO A 33 32.87 -11.78 0.63
N LEU A 34 32.96 -10.70 -0.15
CA LEU A 34 32.87 -9.33 0.35
C LEU A 34 31.60 -9.06 1.17
N TRP A 35 30.48 -9.67 0.78
CA TRP A 35 29.20 -9.50 1.47
C TRP A 35 29.13 -10.23 2.82
N TYR A 36 30.04 -11.17 3.10
CA TYR A 36 29.99 -12.02 4.30
C TYR A 36 30.06 -11.19 5.59
N ASP A 37 30.97 -10.22 5.63
CA ASP A 37 31.15 -9.35 6.80
C ASP A 37 29.94 -8.42 7.00
N VAL A 38 29.33 -7.96 5.90
CA VAL A 38 28.09 -7.15 5.93
C VAL A 38 26.94 -7.98 6.50
N TYR A 39 26.77 -9.22 6.03
CA TYR A 39 25.73 -10.11 6.52
C TYR A 39 25.94 -10.50 7.99
N ALA A 40 27.19 -10.74 8.40
CA ALA A 40 27.53 -11.07 9.78
C ALA A 40 27.29 -9.89 10.74
N ALA A 41 27.54 -8.65 10.29
CA ALA A 41 27.31 -7.44 11.07
C ALA A 41 25.82 -7.06 11.14
N VAL A 42 25.11 -7.18 10.03
CA VAL A 42 23.69 -6.80 9.91
C VAL A 42 22.92 -7.96 9.25
N PRO A 43 22.59 -9.01 10.02
CA PRO A 43 21.83 -10.14 9.50
C PRO A 43 20.39 -9.72 9.17
N PRO A 44 19.76 -10.37 8.18
CA PRO A 44 18.33 -10.17 7.91
C PRO A 44 17.48 -10.65 9.09
N TYR A 45 16.27 -10.11 9.21
CA TYR A 45 15.32 -10.51 10.27
C TYR A 45 14.95 -11.99 10.21
N GLU A 46 14.73 -12.52 9.01
CA GLU A 46 14.51 -13.94 8.74
C GLU A 46 15.59 -14.45 7.78
N GLU A 47 16.12 -15.65 8.05
CA GLU A 47 17.14 -16.24 7.20
C GLU A 47 16.53 -16.66 5.84
N PRO A 48 17.18 -16.36 4.70
CA PRO A 48 16.65 -16.69 3.37
C PRO A 48 16.78 -18.20 3.10
N VAL A 49 15.82 -18.96 3.61
CA VAL A 49 15.64 -20.40 3.35
C VAL A 49 14.82 -20.58 2.06
N TRP A 50 15.07 -21.68 1.33
CA TRP A 50 14.42 -21.95 0.05
C TRP A 50 12.88 -22.05 0.12
N ASP A 51 12.33 -22.57 1.22
CA ASP A 51 10.89 -22.72 1.47
C ASP A 51 10.45 -21.84 2.64
N LEU A 52 10.95 -20.60 2.67
CA LEU A 52 10.57 -19.63 3.69
C LEU A 52 9.07 -19.30 3.54
N LYS A 53 8.23 -19.93 4.36
CA LYS A 53 6.81 -19.62 4.46
C LYS A 53 6.61 -18.48 5.44
N MET A 54 6.29 -17.31 4.90
CA MET A 54 5.90 -16.17 5.74
C MET A 54 4.62 -16.50 6.53
N PRO A 55 4.43 -15.96 7.74
CA PRO A 55 3.32 -16.32 8.64
C PRO A 55 1.90 -16.07 8.08
N LYS A 56 1.78 -15.48 6.89
CA LYS A 56 0.51 -15.20 6.20
C LYS A 56 0.51 -15.67 4.74
N SER A 57 1.41 -16.57 4.34
CA SER A 57 1.49 -17.07 2.96
C SER A 57 0.18 -17.68 2.47
N ASP A 58 -0.54 -18.35 3.38
CA ASP A 58 -1.74 -19.14 3.06
C ASP A 58 -3.04 -18.35 3.36
N GLN A 59 -2.92 -17.12 3.84
CA GLN A 59 -4.08 -16.28 4.15
C GLN A 59 -4.43 -15.40 2.94
N PRO A 60 -5.71 -15.29 2.55
CA PRO A 60 -6.11 -14.33 1.53
C PRO A 60 -5.79 -12.92 2.00
N VAL A 61 -5.25 -12.11 1.09
CA VAL A 61 -4.97 -10.69 1.35
C VAL A 61 -6.30 -9.99 1.69
N ARG A 62 -6.33 -9.30 2.82
CA ARG A 62 -7.53 -8.55 3.26
C ARG A 62 -7.72 -7.32 2.39
N SER A 63 -8.97 -6.99 2.07
CA SER A 63 -9.29 -5.70 1.45
C SER A 63 -8.99 -4.56 2.43
N ILE A 64 -8.40 -3.49 1.91
CA ILE A 64 -8.15 -2.25 2.65
C ILE A 64 -9.29 -1.30 2.28
N LEU A 65 -10.26 -1.16 3.19
CA LEU A 65 -11.41 -0.28 3.04
C LEU A 65 -11.48 0.65 4.24
N TYR A 66 -11.70 1.93 3.96
CA TYR A 66 -11.85 2.96 4.98
C TYR A 66 -13.30 3.43 5.10
N LYS A 67 -13.62 4.16 6.16
CA LYS A 67 -15.00 4.62 6.41
C LYS A 67 -15.46 5.61 5.34
N GLU A 68 -14.54 6.47 4.93
CA GLU A 68 -14.74 7.46 3.88
C GLU A 68 -14.95 6.85 2.49
N ASP A 69 -14.58 5.58 2.26
CA ASP A 69 -14.81 4.93 0.96
C ASP A 69 -16.30 4.72 0.66
N ALA A 70 -17.14 4.57 1.69
CA ALA A 70 -18.59 4.56 1.54
C ALA A 70 -19.12 5.91 1.02
N ILE A 71 -18.56 7.01 1.54
CA ILE A 71 -18.91 8.38 1.14
C ILE A 71 -18.42 8.64 -0.29
N ARG A 72 -17.18 8.25 -0.61
CA ARG A 72 -16.62 8.36 -1.96
C ARG A 72 -17.43 7.53 -2.96
N ALA A 73 -17.85 6.31 -2.62
CA ALA A 73 -18.68 5.48 -3.48
C ALA A 73 -20.02 6.17 -3.79
N ARG A 74 -20.68 6.74 -2.77
CA ARG A 74 -21.91 7.52 -2.95
C ARG A 74 -21.68 8.75 -3.85
N PHE A 75 -20.59 9.49 -3.60
CA PHE A 75 -20.20 10.64 -4.41
C PHE A 75 -19.99 10.28 -5.89
N TYR A 76 -19.22 9.23 -6.19
CA TYR A 76 -18.96 8.82 -7.56
C TYR A 76 -20.20 8.23 -8.26
N ASN A 77 -21.12 7.61 -7.52
CA ASN A 77 -22.40 7.17 -8.08
C ASN A 77 -23.26 8.34 -8.58
N GLU A 78 -23.29 9.46 -7.84
CA GLU A 78 -24.10 10.62 -8.18
C GLU A 78 -23.45 11.53 -9.22
N PHE A 79 -22.15 11.83 -9.09
CA PHE A 79 -21.47 12.81 -9.92
C PHE A 79 -20.68 12.21 -11.08
N ARG A 80 -20.48 10.88 -11.12
CA ARG A 80 -19.81 10.04 -12.15
C ARG A 80 -18.40 10.43 -12.61
N ALA A 81 -17.93 11.65 -12.36
CA ALA A 81 -16.61 12.15 -12.71
C ALA A 81 -16.13 13.18 -11.66
N GLY A 82 -15.18 12.80 -10.82
CA GLY A 82 -14.59 13.65 -9.76
C GLY A 82 -13.57 14.68 -10.25
N GLY A 83 -13.79 15.26 -11.43
CA GLY A 83 -12.86 16.20 -12.07
C GLY A 83 -11.53 15.55 -12.51
N VAL A 84 -10.61 16.37 -13.03
CA VAL A 84 -9.24 15.95 -13.35
C VAL A 84 -8.42 16.01 -12.06
N THR A 85 -7.87 14.88 -11.65
CA THR A 85 -6.95 14.80 -10.50
C THR A 85 -5.53 14.58 -11.02
N SER A 86 -4.57 15.38 -10.53
CA SER A 86 -3.14 15.18 -10.82
C SER A 86 -2.48 14.45 -9.66
N LEU A 87 -1.85 13.31 -9.94
CA LEU A 87 -1.08 12.54 -8.95
C LEU A 87 0.26 13.19 -8.59
N GLU A 88 0.74 14.14 -9.41
CA GLU A 88 2.00 14.85 -9.19
C GLU A 88 1.83 16.03 -8.24
N SER A 89 0.63 16.62 -8.21
CA SER A 89 0.36 17.77 -7.35
C SER A 89 -0.17 17.32 -5.99
N PRO A 90 0.24 17.94 -4.88
CA PRO A 90 -0.33 17.68 -3.55
C PRO A 90 -1.73 18.29 -3.37
N LYS A 91 -2.40 18.68 -4.46
CA LYS A 91 -3.72 19.30 -4.39
C LYS A 91 -4.76 18.22 -4.13
N PRO A 92 -5.65 18.40 -3.14
CA PRO A 92 -6.70 17.42 -2.86
C PRO A 92 -7.64 17.31 -4.05
N SER A 93 -8.09 16.08 -4.34
CA SER A 93 -9.12 15.84 -5.35
C SER A 93 -10.46 16.42 -4.91
N VAL A 94 -11.39 16.56 -5.86
CA VAL A 94 -12.74 17.04 -5.55
C VAL A 94 -13.47 16.10 -4.59
N SER A 95 -13.26 14.79 -4.75
CA SER A 95 -13.80 13.79 -3.83
C SER A 95 -13.18 13.86 -2.43
N GLU A 96 -11.91 14.23 -2.32
CA GLU A 96 -11.25 14.42 -1.02
C GLU A 96 -11.75 15.67 -0.31
N GLN A 97 -11.91 16.78 -1.04
CA GLN A 97 -12.54 17.99 -0.50
C GLN A 97 -13.99 17.72 -0.06
N PHE A 98 -14.72 16.85 -0.78
CA PHE A 98 -16.06 16.43 -0.41
C PHE A 98 -16.07 15.64 0.91
N VAL A 99 -15.20 14.63 1.03
CA VAL A 99 -15.09 13.82 2.26
C VAL A 99 -14.77 14.72 3.46
N LYS A 100 -13.81 15.62 3.32
CA LYS A 100 -13.44 16.54 4.41
C LYS A 100 -14.60 17.41 4.86
N GLN A 101 -15.33 18.01 3.91
CA GLN A 101 -16.51 18.82 4.24
C GLN A 101 -17.61 17.97 4.89
N TYR A 102 -17.79 16.72 4.45
CA TYR A 102 -18.76 15.80 5.04
C TYR A 102 -18.41 15.46 6.49
N GLU A 103 -17.14 15.19 6.78
CA GLU A 103 -16.66 14.93 8.15
C GLU A 103 -16.82 16.15 9.05
N ASP A 104 -16.56 17.34 8.54
CA ASP A 104 -16.76 18.60 9.28
C ASP A 104 -18.25 18.81 9.62
N GLU A 105 -19.15 18.65 8.64
CA GLU A 105 -20.61 18.74 8.88
C GLU A 105 -21.12 17.64 9.82
N GLN A 106 -20.61 16.41 9.70
CA GLN A 106 -20.97 15.30 10.59
C GLN A 106 -20.54 15.55 12.04
N ARG A 107 -19.40 16.24 12.24
CA ARG A 107 -18.92 16.61 13.57
C ARG A 107 -19.80 17.68 14.21
N ASP A 108 -20.17 18.69 13.44
CA ASP A 108 -20.94 19.84 13.91
C ASP A 108 -22.43 19.51 14.10
N HIS A 109 -22.93 18.53 13.33
CA HIS A 109 -24.34 18.18 13.27
C HIS A 109 -24.59 16.67 13.42
N LYS A 110 -24.26 16.12 14.60
CA LYS A 110 -24.44 14.69 14.92
C LYS A 110 -25.88 14.19 14.95
N GLU A 111 -26.85 15.09 15.01
CA GLU A 111 -28.29 14.76 15.08
C GLU A 111 -28.93 14.60 13.70
N LEU A 112 -28.27 15.07 12.63
CA LEU A 112 -28.81 14.99 11.27
C LEU A 112 -28.56 13.62 10.65
N THR A 113 -29.45 13.23 9.74
CA THR A 113 -29.33 11.98 9.00
C THR A 113 -28.20 12.09 7.96
N ASP A 114 -27.49 10.99 7.68
CA ASP A 114 -26.43 10.93 6.66
C ASP A 114 -26.86 11.53 5.30
N ASP A 115 -28.13 11.36 4.92
CA ASP A 115 -28.71 11.93 3.70
C ASP A 115 -28.82 13.46 3.73
N GLU A 116 -29.12 14.04 4.87
CA GLU A 116 -29.25 15.48 5.05
C GLU A 116 -27.87 16.14 5.06
N ILE A 117 -26.91 15.52 5.75
CA ILE A 117 -25.49 15.93 5.74
C ILE A 117 -24.97 15.90 4.31
N PHE A 118 -25.21 14.81 3.57
CA PHE A 118 -24.78 14.68 2.18
C PHE A 118 -25.37 15.77 1.27
N ARG A 119 -26.67 16.09 1.40
CA ARG A 119 -27.30 17.16 0.59
C ARG A 119 -26.71 18.53 0.93
N ARG A 120 -26.44 18.78 2.21
CA ARG A 120 -25.85 20.05 2.67
C ARG A 120 -24.43 20.22 2.15
N THR A 121 -23.61 19.18 2.21
CA THR A 121 -22.22 19.22 1.69
C THR A 121 -22.21 19.44 0.19
N VAL A 122 -23.11 18.80 -0.57
CA VAL A 122 -23.29 19.05 -2.01
C VAL A 122 -23.62 20.53 -2.26
N LYS A 123 -24.54 21.12 -1.49
CA LYS A 123 -24.94 22.52 -1.65
C LYS A 123 -23.76 23.47 -1.39
N ILE A 124 -23.02 23.26 -0.31
CA ILE A 124 -21.83 24.06 0.05
C ILE A 124 -20.77 23.98 -1.06
N LEU A 125 -20.50 22.79 -1.58
CA LEU A 125 -19.49 22.58 -2.62
C LEU A 125 -19.93 23.10 -4.00
N GLN A 126 -21.24 23.20 -4.25
CA GLN A 126 -21.80 23.89 -5.42
C GLN A 126 -21.66 25.42 -5.29
N GLU A 127 -21.94 25.98 -4.10
CA GLU A 127 -21.75 27.41 -3.81
C GLU A 127 -20.28 27.82 -3.95
N ASN A 128 -19.35 26.95 -3.51
CA ASN A 128 -17.91 27.14 -3.68
C ASN A 128 -17.42 26.95 -5.13
N GLY A 129 -18.29 26.57 -6.07
CA GLY A 129 -17.97 26.38 -7.48
C GLY A 129 -17.11 25.15 -7.79
N ILE A 130 -16.86 24.30 -6.80
CA ILE A 130 -16.03 23.10 -6.90
C ILE A 130 -16.81 21.95 -7.57
N LEU A 131 -18.10 21.81 -7.23
CA LEU A 131 -19.01 20.85 -7.86
C LEU A 131 -19.84 21.54 -8.94
N ARG A 132 -19.64 21.14 -10.20
CA ARG A 132 -20.51 21.50 -11.31
C ARG A 132 -21.26 20.25 -11.79
N ARG A 133 -22.60 20.28 -11.78
CA ARG A 133 -23.37 19.29 -12.54
C ARG A 133 -22.99 19.44 -14.01
N ARG A 134 -22.45 18.38 -14.65
CA ARG A 134 -22.52 18.32 -16.11
C ARG A 134 -23.99 18.31 -16.48
N GLY A 135 -24.38 19.21 -17.39
CA GLY A 135 -25.64 19.10 -18.10
C GLY A 135 -25.72 17.69 -18.72
N ALA A 136 -26.91 17.11 -18.68
CA ALA A 136 -27.19 15.89 -19.43
C ALA A 136 -26.64 16.06 -20.85
N VAL A 137 -25.73 15.17 -21.25
CA VAL A 137 -25.29 15.13 -22.65
C VAL A 137 -26.54 14.76 -23.44
N PRO A 138 -27.05 15.63 -24.34
CA PRO A 138 -28.19 15.26 -25.16
C PRO A 138 -27.74 14.10 -26.05
N HIS A 139 -28.37 12.95 -25.87
CA HIS A 139 -28.29 11.85 -26.83
C HIS A 139 -28.86 12.39 -28.15
N SER A 140 -27.97 12.61 -29.12
CA SER A 140 -28.31 12.84 -30.52
C SER A 140 -28.41 11.50 -31.23
#